data_AF-A0A916GSJ8-F1
#
_entry.id   AF-A0A916GSJ8-F1
#
_cell.length_a   1.000
_cell.length_b   1.000
_cell.length_c   1.000
_cell.angle_alpha   90.00
_cell.angle_beta   90.00
_cell.angle_gamma   90.00
#
_symmetry.space_group_name_H-M   'P 1'
#
loop_
_entity.id
_entity.type
_entity.pdbx_description
1 polymer ?
#
loop_
_entity_poly.entity_id
_entity_poly.type
_entity_poly.pdbx_seq_one_letter_code
_entity_poly.pdbx_strand_id
1 'polypeptide(L)'
;MNKFLNKWLRKFHRWLVLPFIALLLTVIFTRGTPLGDNAQHIQAMLMIIMAISGAYLWVLPYWTKWKRKNVQVRSRPTQVC
;
A
#
# COMPACT_ATOMS: atom_id res chain seq x y z
N MET A 1 4.78 -1.22 18.66
CA MET A 1 4.01 -0.05 18.23
C MET A 1 4.21 0.14 16.73
N ASN A 2 3.15 0.10 15.90
CA ASN A 2 3.07 0.78 14.59
C ASN A 2 1.62 0.84 14.06
N LYS A 3 0.62 0.78 14.96
CA LYS A 3 -0.80 0.97 14.59
C LYS A 3 -1.04 2.34 13.93
N PHE A 4 -0.23 3.33 14.31
CA PHE A 4 -0.23 4.67 13.73
C PHE A 4 0.20 4.67 12.26
N LEU A 5 1.36 4.09 11.94
CA LEU A 5 1.83 3.92 10.56
C LEU A 5 0.82 3.16 9.71
N ASN A 6 0.17 2.12 10.23
CA ASN A 6 -0.84 1.36 9.49
C ASN A 6 -2.09 2.18 9.14
N LYS A 7 -2.56 3.04 10.05
CA LYS A 7 -3.68 3.95 9.77
C LYS A 7 -3.26 5.07 8.82
N TRP A 8 -2.05 5.59 9.00
CA TRP A 8 -1.48 6.66 8.18
C TRP A 8 -1.23 6.21 6.74
N LEU A 9 -0.60 5.05 6.51
CA LEU A 9 -0.38 4.45 5.19
C LEU A 9 -1.67 4.21 4.41
N ARG A 10 -2.76 3.78 5.06
CA ARG A 10 -4.07 3.63 4.37
C ARG A 10 -4.61 4.95 3.88
N LYS A 11 -4.50 5.99 4.71
CA LYS A 11 -4.97 7.33 4.37
C LYS A 11 -4.09 7.92 3.27
N PHE A 12 -2.77 7.80 3.40
CA PHE A 12 -1.78 8.27 2.44
C PHE A 12 -1.93 7.59 1.08
N HIS A 13 -2.04 6.25 1.04
CA HIS A 13 -2.25 5.50 -0.20
C HIS A 13 -3.53 5.94 -0.91
N ARG A 14 -4.67 6.02 -0.20
CA ARG A 14 -5.94 6.46 -0.80
C ARG A 14 -5.90 7.91 -1.28
N TRP A 15 -5.17 8.78 -0.59
CA TRP A 15 -5.02 10.18 -0.97
C TRP A 15 -4.04 10.38 -2.14
N LEU A 16 -3.01 9.52 -2.28
CA LEU A 16 -2.09 9.54 -3.43
C LEU A 16 -2.71 8.98 -4.72
N VAL A 17 -3.69 8.07 -4.62
CA VAL A 17 -4.35 7.51 -5.82
C VAL A 17 -5.05 8.59 -6.64
N LEU A 18 -5.74 9.54 -5.99
CA LEU A 18 -6.46 10.61 -6.70
C LEU A 18 -5.55 11.47 -7.61
N PRO A 19 -4.49 12.12 -7.09
CA PRO A 19 -3.58 12.89 -7.91
C PRO A 19 -2.79 12.00 -8.88
N PHE A 20 -2.51 10.75 -8.53
CA PHE A 20 -1.85 9.80 -9.43
C PHE A 20 -2.68 9.50 -10.69
N ILE A 21 -3.98 9.23 -10.52
CA ILE A 21 -4.89 8.99 -11.66
C ILE A 21 -5.01 10.25 -12.53
N ALA A 22 -5.13 11.43 -11.90
CA ALA A 22 -5.18 12.70 -12.63
C ALA A 22 -3.89 12.94 -13.43
N LEU A 23 -2.72 12.73 -12.82
CA LEU A 23 -1.43 12.81 -13.53
C LEU A 23 -1.37 11.83 -14.71
N LEU A 24 -1.82 10.60 -14.48
CA LEU A 24 -1.82 9.54 -15.50
C LEU A 24 -2.66 9.93 -16.72
N LEU A 25 -3.84 10.52 -16.50
CA LEU A 25 -4.66 11.06 -17.59
C LEU A 25 -3.92 12.20 -18.31
N THR A 26 -3.36 13.16 -17.56
CA THR A 26 -2.63 14.29 -18.14
C THR A 26 -1.46 13.82 -19.01
N VAL A 27 -0.67 12.85 -18.55
CA VAL A 27 0.46 12.27 -19.31
C VAL A 27 -0.04 11.57 -20.57
N ILE A 28 -1.12 10.79 -20.49
CA ILE A 28 -1.71 10.14 -21.68
C ILE A 28 -2.14 11.18 -22.72
N PHE A 29 -2.73 12.30 -22.29
CA PHE A 29 -3.14 13.39 -23.18
C PHE A 29 -1.98 14.23 -23.71
N THR A 30 -0.85 14.31 -23.00
CA THR A 30 0.34 15.09 -23.39
C THR A 30 1.44 14.24 -24.05
N ARG A 31 1.17 12.95 -24.29
CA ARG A 31 2.04 12.04 -25.04
C ARG A 31 2.37 12.63 -26.42
N GLY A 32 3.67 12.75 -26.72
CA GLY A 32 4.16 13.34 -27.97
C GLY A 32 4.73 14.75 -27.84
N THR A 33 4.71 15.34 -26.65
CA THR A 33 5.44 16.58 -26.34
C THR A 33 6.67 16.29 -25.46
N PRO A 34 7.75 17.09 -25.53
CA PRO A 34 8.92 16.92 -24.65
C PRO A 34 8.58 17.04 -23.15
N LEU A 35 7.46 17.70 -22.83
CA LEU A 35 6.92 17.77 -21.47
C LEU A 35 6.29 16.44 -21.02
N GLY A 36 5.73 15.67 -21.97
CA GLY A 36 5.10 14.38 -21.71
C GLY A 36 6.10 13.31 -21.27
N ASP A 37 7.32 13.29 -21.81
CA ASP A 37 8.35 12.29 -21.45
C ASP A 37 8.81 12.44 -20.00
N ASN A 38 9.09 13.68 -19.57
CA ASN A 38 9.48 13.96 -18.18
C ASN A 38 8.34 13.62 -17.20
N ALA A 39 7.11 13.97 -17.56
CA ALA A 39 5.94 13.65 -16.76
C ALA A 39 5.68 12.13 -16.71
N GLN A 40 5.95 11.39 -17.81
CA GLN A 40 5.84 9.94 -17.87
C GLN A 40 6.87 9.24 -16.98
N HIS A 41 8.11 9.73 -16.93
CA HIS A 41 9.14 9.21 -16.02
C HIS A 41 8.77 9.42 -14.55
N ILE A 42 8.33 10.62 -14.19
CA ILE A 42 7.89 10.96 -12.83
C ILE A 42 6.69 10.08 -12.43
N GLN A 43 5.72 9.92 -13.34
CA GLN A 43 4.57 9.06 -13.13
C GLN A 43 4.97 7.59 -12.95
N ALA A 44 5.88 7.06 -13.77
CA ALA A 44 6.35 5.68 -13.65
C ALA A 44 7.01 5.42 -12.29
N MET A 45 7.81 6.38 -11.80
CA MET A 45 8.42 6.31 -10.47
C MET A 45 7.36 6.32 -9.36
N LEU A 46 6.36 7.21 -9.46
CA LEU A 46 5.20 7.25 -8.55
C LEU A 46 4.41 5.93 -8.56
N MET A 47 4.27 5.29 -9.72
CA MET A 47 3.57 4.01 -9.87
C MET A 47 4.25 2.91 -9.05
N ILE A 48 5.59 2.84 -9.10
CA ILE A 48 6.37 1.86 -8.36
C ILE A 48 6.19 2.07 -6.85
N ILE A 49 6.25 3.32 -6.38
CA ILE A 49 6.04 3.65 -4.96
C ILE A 49 4.63 3.26 -4.51
N MET A 50 3.62 3.51 -5.34
CA MET A 50 2.24 3.12 -5.09
C MET A 50 2.07 1.59 -5.04
N ALA A 51 2.72 0.86 -5.93
CA ALA A 51 2.72 -0.60 -5.94
C ALA A 51 3.39 -1.17 -4.67
N ILE A 52 4.55 -0.64 -4.28
CA ILE A 52 5.27 -1.06 -3.07
C ILE A 52 4.43 -0.76 -1.82
N SER A 53 3.85 0.43 -1.71
CA SER A 53 3.02 0.81 -0.56
C SER A 53 1.75 -0.05 -0.45
N GLY A 54 1.13 -0.41 -1.58
CA GLY A 54 0.00 -1.34 -1.63
C GLY A 54 0.37 -2.76 -1.22
N ALA A 55 1.50 -3.28 -1.73
CA ALA A 55 2.01 -4.60 -1.38
C ALA A 55 2.36 -4.70 0.12
N TYR A 56 2.98 -3.67 0.69
CA TYR A 56 3.29 -3.60 2.12
C TYR A 56 2.02 -3.69 2.99
N LEU A 57 0.96 -2.97 2.60
CA LEU A 57 -0.34 -3.00 3.26
C LEU A 57 -1.02 -4.38 3.20
N TRP A 58 -0.77 -5.14 2.14
CA TRP A 58 -1.29 -6.49 1.94
C TRP A 58 -0.54 -7.56 2.76
N VAL A 59 0.77 -7.38 2.99
CA VAL A 59 1.59 -8.29 3.82
C VAL A 59 1.26 -8.16 5.32
N LEU A 60 0.89 -6.96 5.76
CA LEU A 60 0.53 -6.63 7.16
C LEU A 60 -0.56 -7.54 7.80
N PRO A 61 -1.72 -7.80 7.17
CA PRO A 61 -2.72 -8.72 7.71
C PRO A 61 -2.20 -10.17 7.78
N TYR A 62 -1.29 -10.57 6.91
CA TYR A 62 -0.69 -11.90 6.92
C TYR A 62 0.14 -12.11 8.19
N TRP A 63 0.99 -11.14 8.54
CA TRP A 63 1.81 -11.20 9.74
C TRP A 63 0.98 -11.11 11.03
N THR A 64 -0.03 -10.25 11.05
CA THR A 64 -0.92 -10.13 12.23
C THR A 64 -1.81 -11.36 12.43
N LYS A 65 -2.21 -12.07 11.37
CA LYS A 65 -2.88 -13.38 11.48
C LYS A 65 -1.95 -14.42 12.13
N TRP A 66 -0.69 -14.48 11.74
CA TRP A 66 0.30 -15.38 12.34
C TRP A 66 0.52 -15.11 13.82
N LYS A 67 0.61 -13.83 14.21
CA LYS A 67 0.79 -13.45 15.61
C LYS A 67 -0.41 -13.83 16.50
N ARG A 68 -1.65 -13.76 15.98
CA ARG A 68 -2.86 -14.15 16.73
C ARG A 68 -3.01 -15.66 16.88
N LYS A 69 -2.58 -16.47 15.90
CA LYS A 69 -2.58 -17.93 16.03
C LYS A 69 -1.71 -18.40 17.19
N ASN A 70 -0.53 -17.80 17.38
CA ASN A 70 0.38 -18.16 18.48
C ASN A 70 -0.17 -17.80 19.87
N VAL A 71 -0.98 -16.74 19.99
CA VAL A 71 -1.63 -16.37 21.25
C VAL A 71 -2.77 -17.33 21.60
N GLN A 72 -3.56 -17.77 20.60
CA GLN A 72 -4.68 -18.69 20.81
C GLN A 72 -4.24 -20.14 21.07
N VAL A 73 -3.08 -20.55 20.54
CA VAL A 73 -2.51 -21.88 20.84
C VAL A 73 -1.97 -21.95 22.28
N ARG A 74 -1.52 -20.83 22.87
CA ARG A 74 -1.06 -20.77 24.26
C ARG A 74 -2.22 -20.74 25.28
N SER A 75 -3.44 -20.43 24.86
CA SER A 75 -4.64 -20.38 25.71
C SER A 75 -5.67 -21.46 25.40
N ARG A 76 -5.25 -22.64 24.91
CA ARG A 76 -6.01 -23.86 25.22
C ARG A 76 -5.61 -24.29 26.63
N PRO A 77 -6.42 -24.01 27.67
CA PRO A 77 -6.30 -24.83 28.86
C PRO A 77 -6.63 -26.25 28.40
N THR A 78 -5.71 -27.17 28.62
CA THR A 78 -6.03 -28.59 28.76
C THR A 78 -7.08 -28.72 29.85
N GLN A 79 -8.34 -28.54 29.46
CA GLN A 79 -9.53 -28.87 30.20
C GLN A 79 -10.16 -30.02 29.43
N VAL A 80 -9.65 -31.22 29.67
CA VAL A 80 -10.41 -32.45 29.44
C VAL A 80 -9.96 -33.45 30.50
N CYS A 81 -10.88 -33.64 31.46
CA CYS A 81 -11.13 -34.73 32.42
C CYS A 81 -9.99 -35.67 32.83
#